data_AF-A0A1V6RIR9-F1
#
_entry.id   AF-A0A1V6RIR9-F1
#
_cell.length_a   1.000
_cell.length_b   1.000
_cell.length_c   1.000
_cell.angle_alpha   90.00
_cell.angle_beta   90.00
_cell.angle_gamma   90.00
#
_symmetry.space_group_name_H-M   'P 1'
#
loop_
_entity.id
_entity.type
_entity.pdbx_description
1 polymer ?
#
loop_
_entity_poly.entity_id
_entity_poly.type
_entity_poly.pdbx_seq_one_letter_code
_entity_poly.pdbx_strand_id
1 'polypeptide(L)'
;MGAVDTVIPGYVDHLATNEDYTWETGTDIPNQLFAWKRFYLADGSVVACVGSMMSLWGGIIGNAVRTMRAQNNISNVLYMGKAGSLRTQDVQNQVLVTGE
;
A
#
# COMPACT_ATOMS: atom_id res chain seq x y z
N MET A 1 6.41 -9.67 6.07
CA MET A 1 6.89 -8.32 5.74
C MET A 1 8.03 -7.85 6.64
N GLY A 2 8.02 -8.11 7.96
CA GLY A 2 9.08 -7.62 8.86
C GLY A 2 8.84 -6.17 9.31
N ALA A 3 9.83 -5.54 9.96
CA ALA A 3 9.71 -4.14 10.40
C ALA A 3 9.73 -3.19 9.20
N VAL A 4 8.78 -2.25 9.15
CA VAL A 4 8.63 -1.25 8.08
C VAL A 4 8.10 0.04 8.70
N ASP A 5 8.68 1.19 8.33
CA ASP A 5 8.26 2.49 8.86
C ASP A 5 6.98 3.00 8.18
N THR A 6 6.91 2.85 6.85
CA THR A 6 5.77 3.31 6.03
C THR A 6 5.19 2.20 5.16
N VAL A 7 3.87 2.06 5.19
CA VAL A 7 3.14 1.17 4.28
C VAL A 7 2.26 1.96 3.32
N ILE A 8 2.31 1.58 2.05
CA ILE A 8 1.48 2.13 0.98
C ILE A 8 0.57 1.01 0.46
N PRO A 9 -0.64 0.82 0.99
CA PRO A 9 -1.56 -0.21 0.51
C PRO A 9 -2.45 0.33 -0.62
N GLY A 10 -2.82 -0.57 -1.54
CA GLY A 10 -3.83 -0.32 -2.56
C GLY A 10 -3.33 -0.58 -3.98
N TYR A 11 -3.64 0.32 -4.91
CA TYR A 11 -3.31 0.18 -6.34
C TYR A 11 -1.88 0.65 -6.63
N VAL A 12 -0.90 -0.05 -6.05
CA VAL A 12 0.50 0.37 -6.01
C VAL A 12 1.39 -0.27 -7.08
N ASP A 13 0.87 -1.19 -7.88
CA ASP A 13 1.66 -1.92 -8.88
C ASP A 13 2.38 -0.98 -9.87
N HIS A 14 1.68 0.06 -10.33
CA HIS A 14 2.25 1.09 -11.21
C HIS A 14 3.11 2.14 -10.50
N LEU A 15 3.15 2.17 -9.16
CA LEU A 15 4.07 3.01 -8.39
C LEU A 15 5.34 2.25 -8.00
N ALA A 16 5.19 0.94 -7.81
CA ALA A 16 6.23 0.01 -7.42
C ALA A 16 7.15 -0.34 -8.60
N THR A 17 7.46 0.63 -9.46
CA THR A 17 8.16 0.45 -10.75
C THR A 17 9.65 0.21 -10.60
N ASN A 18 10.22 0.38 -9.40
CA ASN A 18 11.63 0.14 -9.19
C ASN A 18 11.96 -1.37 -9.33
N GLU A 19 12.44 -1.80 -10.48
CA GLU A 19 12.74 -3.20 -10.78
C GLU A 19 13.82 -3.83 -9.89
N ASP A 20 14.60 -3.02 -9.17
CA ASP A 20 15.64 -3.50 -8.24
C ASP A 20 15.06 -4.25 -7.03
N TYR A 21 13.76 -4.11 -6.78
CA TYR A 21 13.08 -4.80 -5.69
C TYR A 21 12.05 -5.80 -6.23
N THR A 22 11.99 -6.97 -5.60
CA THR A 22 11.05 -8.03 -5.98
C THR A 22 9.80 -8.00 -5.12
N TRP A 23 8.69 -8.47 -5.69
CA TRP A 23 7.50 -8.77 -4.90
C TRP A 23 7.77 -9.98 -4.00
N GLU A 24 7.40 -9.83 -2.74
CA GLU A 24 7.50 -10.84 -1.69
C GLU A 24 6.12 -11.20 -1.17
N THR A 25 6.02 -12.41 -0.61
CA THR A 25 4.83 -12.93 0.06
C THR A 25 5.18 -13.43 1.45
N GLY A 26 4.16 -13.76 2.27
CA GLY A 26 4.38 -14.31 3.61
C GLY A 26 4.71 -15.80 3.63
N THR A 27 4.54 -16.47 2.49
CA THR A 27 4.73 -17.91 2.31
C THR A 27 5.19 -18.18 0.88
N ASP A 28 5.72 -19.38 0.63
CA ASP A 28 6.11 -19.85 -0.71
C ASP A 28 4.92 -20.41 -1.52
N ILE A 29 3.69 -20.33 -0.98
CA ILE A 29 2.49 -20.84 -1.64
C ILE A 29 2.06 -19.84 -2.72
N PRO A 30 1.74 -20.29 -3.95
CA PRO A 30 1.29 -19.40 -5.02
C PRO A 30 -0.06 -18.72 -4.68
N ASN A 31 -0.40 -17.67 -5.43
CA ASN A 31 -1.69 -16.97 -5.38
C ASN A 31 -2.05 -16.40 -4.00
N GLN A 32 -1.07 -15.82 -3.30
CA GLN A 32 -1.33 -15.11 -2.05
C GLN A 32 -2.19 -13.88 -2.29
N LEU A 33 -3.13 -13.63 -1.37
CA LEU A 33 -4.03 -12.47 -1.42
C LEU A 33 -3.29 -11.13 -1.30
N PHE A 34 -2.12 -11.15 -0.66
CA PHE A 34 -1.28 -9.99 -0.43
C PHE A 34 0.15 -10.31 -0.85
N ALA A 35 0.77 -9.33 -1.49
CA ALA A 35 2.19 -9.30 -1.75
C ALA A 35 2.70 -7.90 -1.43
N TRP A 36 3.99 -7.77 -1.14
CA TRP A 36 4.60 -6.47 -0.89
C TRP A 36 5.94 -6.34 -1.57
N LYS A 37 6.32 -5.10 -1.86
CA LYS A 37 7.63 -4.74 -2.36
C LYS A 37 8.25 -3.77 -1.36
N ARG A 38 9.37 -4.16 -0.78
CA ARG A 38 10.10 -3.38 0.23
C ARG A 38 11.29 -2.68 -0.38
N PHE A 39 11.49 -1.43 0.00
CA PHE A 39 12.66 -0.66 -0.41
C PHE A 39 13.10 0.32 0.67
N TYR A 40 14.34 0.78 0.57
CA TYR A 40 14.96 1.70 1.51
C TYR A 40 15.02 3.10 0.89
N LEU A 41 14.67 4.11 1.66
CA LEU A 41 14.89 5.51 1.30
C LEU A 41 16.33 5.92 1.63
N ALA A 42 16.75 7.07 1.10
CA ALA A 42 18.11 7.60 1.31
C ALA A 42 18.43 7.91 2.78
N ASP A 43 17.41 8.15 3.61
CA ASP A 43 17.53 8.37 5.06
C ASP A 43 17.56 7.07 5.88
N GLY A 44 17.49 5.91 5.22
CA GLY A 44 17.47 4.59 5.85
C GLY A 44 16.07 4.08 6.22
N SER A 45 15.02 4.90 6.06
CA SER A 45 13.64 4.49 6.33
C SER A 45 13.18 3.38 5.37
N VAL A 46 12.39 2.44 5.88
CA VAL A 46 11.86 1.31 5.13
C VAL A 46 10.43 1.59 4.69
N VAL A 47 10.18 1.46 3.39
CA VAL A 47 8.84 1.61 2.79
C VAL A 47 8.41 0.28 2.18
N ALA A 48 7.14 -0.09 2.36
CA ALA A 48 6.54 -1.22 1.68
C ALA A 48 5.31 -0.81 0.88
N CYS A 49 5.35 -1.04 -0.44
CA CYS A 49 4.17 -1.01 -1.28
C CYS A 49 3.44 -2.35 -1.13
N VAL A 50 2.17 -2.34 -0.73
CA VAL A 50 1.38 -3.54 -0.47
C VAL A 50 0.27 -3.66 -1.51
N GLY A 51 0.40 -4.66 -2.38
CA GLY A 51 -0.60 -5.04 -3.37
C GLY A 51 -1.56 -6.10 -2.83
N SER A 52 -2.77 -6.13 -3.38
CA SER A 52 -3.75 -7.18 -3.08
C SER A 52 -4.50 -7.62 -4.33
N MET A 53 -4.83 -8.91 -4.39
CA MET A 53 -5.72 -9.47 -5.42
C MET A 53 -7.18 -9.01 -5.27
N MET A 54 -7.53 -8.40 -4.13
CA MET A 54 -8.85 -7.84 -3.89
C MET A 54 -8.80 -6.32 -3.73
N SER A 55 -9.89 -5.65 -4.10
CA SER A 55 -10.08 -4.24 -3.75
C SER A 55 -10.13 -4.09 -2.23
N LEU A 56 -9.23 -3.28 -1.68
CA LEU A 56 -9.19 -2.97 -0.26
C LEU A 56 -10.00 -1.69 0.00
N TRP A 57 -11.17 -1.86 0.59
CA TRP A 57 -12.18 -0.83 0.81
C TRP A 57 -13.02 -1.14 2.05
N GLY A 58 -13.59 -0.11 2.66
CA GLY A 58 -14.45 -0.22 3.85
C GLY A 58 -13.74 -0.82 5.07
N GLY A 59 -14.41 -1.75 5.75
CA GLY A 59 -13.87 -2.38 6.97
C GLY A 59 -12.60 -3.23 6.73
N ILE A 60 -12.40 -3.74 5.52
CA ILE A 60 -11.28 -4.64 5.19
C ILE A 60 -9.95 -3.89 5.27
N ILE A 61 -9.85 -2.71 4.65
CA ILE A 61 -8.63 -1.90 4.70
C ILE A 61 -8.31 -1.48 6.14
N GLY A 62 -9.33 -1.15 6.94
CA GLY A 62 -9.15 -0.80 8.35
C GLY A 62 -8.58 -1.95 9.18
N ASN A 63 -9.07 -3.17 8.99
CA ASN A 63 -8.53 -4.36 9.66
C ASN A 63 -7.10 -4.66 9.20
N ALA A 64 -6.84 -4.63 7.89
CA ALA A 64 -5.51 -4.86 7.35
C ALA A 64 -4.48 -3.88 7.94
N VAL A 65 -4.81 -2.58 7.97
CA VAL A 65 -3.94 -1.54 8.53
C VAL A 65 -3.67 -1.77 10.01
N ARG A 66 -4.70 -2.11 10.81
CA ARG A 66 -4.51 -2.43 12.24
C ARG A 66 -3.59 -3.63 12.45
N THR A 67 -3.79 -4.70 11.70
CA THR A 67 -2.93 -5.90 11.77
C THR A 67 -1.49 -5.57 11.40
N MET A 68 -1.28 -4.85 10.29
CA MET A 68 0.06 -4.46 9.86
C MET A 68 0.74 -3.55 10.90
N ARG A 69 0.05 -2.57 11.48
CA ARG A 69 0.61 -1.73 12.56
C ARG A 69 1.06 -2.56 13.75
N ALA A 70 0.23 -3.52 14.18
CA ALA A 70 0.54 -4.38 15.32
C ALA A 70 1.72 -5.33 15.07
N GLN A 71 1.95 -5.75 13.82
CA GLN A 71 2.94 -6.78 13.49
C GLN A 71 4.23 -6.25 12.85
N ASN A 72 4.22 -5.04 12.29
CA ASN A 72 5.31 -4.54 11.44
C ASN A 72 5.93 -3.22 11.91
N ASN A 73 5.56 -2.72 13.10
CA ASN A 73 6.07 -1.47 13.68
C ASN A 73 5.85 -0.23 12.77
N ILE A 74 4.70 -0.18 12.10
CA ILE A 74 4.39 0.88 11.14
C ILE A 74 3.96 2.15 11.86
N SER A 75 4.64 3.25 11.57
CA SER A 75 4.27 4.60 12.02
C SER A 75 3.34 5.28 11.01
N ASN A 76 3.55 5.05 9.72
CA ASN A 76 2.90 5.78 8.63
C ASN A 76 2.15 4.86 7.65
N VAL A 77 0.96 5.29 7.23
CA VAL A 77 0.14 4.57 6.25
C VAL A 77 -0.34 5.55 5.20
N LEU A 78 -0.03 5.28 3.93
CA LEU A 78 -0.48 6.08 2.80
C LEU A 78 -1.33 5.22 1.87
N TYR A 79 -2.66 5.31 1.96
CA TYR A 79 -3.52 4.58 1.04
C TYR A 79 -3.48 5.18 -0.35
N MET A 80 -3.22 4.37 -1.38
CA MET A 80 -3.35 4.79 -2.76
C MET A 80 -4.43 4.01 -3.49
N GLY A 81 -5.38 4.73 -4.08
CA GLY A 81 -6.36 4.12 -4.95
C GLY A 81 -7.10 5.09 -5.83
N LYS A 82 -8.04 4.53 -6.59
CA LYS A 82 -8.94 5.30 -7.45
C LYS A 82 -10.18 5.67 -6.67
N ALA A 83 -10.61 6.91 -6.83
CA ALA A 83 -11.86 7.41 -6.27
C ALA A 83 -12.73 8.00 -7.40
N GLY A 84 -14.04 7.81 -7.29
CA GLY A 84 -15.01 8.52 -8.10
C GLY A 84 -15.43 9.80 -7.36
N SER A 85 -15.39 10.94 -8.05
CA SER A 85 -15.94 12.17 -7.48
C SER A 85 -17.45 12.25 -7.66
N LEU A 86 -18.13 12.83 -6.67
CA LEU A 86 -19.54 13.20 -6.74
C LEU A 86 -19.73 14.65 -7.22
N ARG A 87 -18.66 15.43 -7.34
CA ARG A 87 -18.72 16.82 -7.80
C ARG A 87 -18.67 16.86 -9.32
N THR A 88 -19.57 17.62 -9.92
CA THR A 88 -19.68 17.78 -11.38
C THR A 88 -18.48 18.50 -12.02
N GLN A 89 -17.72 19.24 -11.23
CA GLN A 89 -16.58 20.05 -11.67
C GLN A 89 -15.23 19.31 -11.58
N ASP A 90 -15.18 18.15 -10.94
CA ASP A 90 -13.93 17.41 -10.82
C ASP A 90 -13.61 16.74 -12.16
N VAL A 91 -12.36 16.87 -12.60
CA VAL A 91 -11.89 16.29 -13.86
C VAL A 91 -11.37 14.89 -13.61
N GLN A 92 -11.66 13.96 -14.52
CA GLN A 92 -11.16 12.59 -14.46
C GLN A 92 -9.62 12.57 -14.38
N ASN A 93 -9.06 11.58 -13.66
CA ASN A 93 -7.63 11.37 -13.49
C ASN A 93 -6.87 12.51 -12.77
N GLN A 94 -7.57 13.36 -12.03
CA GLN A 94 -6.92 14.27 -11.09
C GLN A 94 -6.46 13.55 -9.82
N VAL A 95 -5.31 13.96 -9.29
CA VAL A 95 -4.78 13.48 -8.02
C VAL A 95 -5.42 14.28 -6.89
N LEU A 96 -6.01 13.55 -5.94
CA LEU A 96 -6.53 14.10 -4.70
C LEU A 96 -5.67 13.57 -3.55
N VAL A 97 -5.16 14.48 -2.73
CA VAL A 97 -4.42 14.14 -1.51
C VAL A 97 -5.23 14.64 -0.33
N THR A 98 -5.49 13.73 0.61
CA THR A 98 -6.27 14.00 1.82
C THR A 98 -5.58 13.37 3.01
N GLY A 99 -5.72 13.99 4.17
CA GLY A 99 -5.07 13.59 5.41
C GLY A 99 -4.75 14.82 6.24
N GLU A 100 -4.45 14.60 7.51
CA GLU A 100 -3.86 15.59 8.42
C GLU A 100 -2.47 15.13 8.82
#